data_AF-A0A8S9ID41-F1
#
_entry.id   AF-A0A8S9ID41-F1
#
_cell.length_a   1.000
_cell.length_b   1.000
_cell.length_c   1.000
_cell.angle_alpha   90.00
_cell.angle_beta   90.00
_cell.angle_gamma   90.00
#
_symmetry.space_group_name_H-M   'P 1'
#
loop_
_entity.id
_entity.type
_entity.pdbx_description
1 polymer ?
#
loop_
_entity_poly.entity_id
_entity_poly.type
_entity_poly.pdbx_seq_one_letter_code
_entity_poly.pdbx_strand_id
1 'polypeptide(L)' 'MSVLQIDGWRFFAKGGKKDSVVDLEHQKCDCCVYAVEKIPYSHAIAVGSYAGLDFSTLVCPVYSKDTLFARY' A
#
# COMPACT_ATOMS: atom_id res chain seq x y z
N MET A 1 5.16 13.71 -0.17
CA MET A 1 3.95 13.16 0.50
C MET A 1 4.23 13.12 1.98
N SER A 2 3.32 13.60 2.81
CA SER A 2 3.37 13.49 4.27
C SER A 2 2.34 12.48 4.74
N VAL A 3 2.68 11.67 5.74
CA VAL A 3 1.81 10.62 6.27
C VAL A 3 1.46 10.97 7.71
N LEU A 4 0.17 10.91 8.05
CA LEU A 4 -0.35 11.08 9.39
C LEU A 4 -1.06 9.79 9.79
N GLN A 5 -0.69 9.20 10.91
CA GLN A 5 -1.42 8.04 11.43
C GLN A 5 -2.77 8.49 12.00
N ILE A 6 -3.85 7.84 11.56
CA ILE A 6 -5.21 8.06 12.09
C ILE A 6 -5.50 7.05 13.19
N ASP A 7 -5.16 5.77 12.93
CA ASP A 7 -5.44 4.64 13.81
C ASP A 7 -4.36 3.55 13.63
N GLY A 8 -4.46 2.41 14.31
CA GLY A 8 -3.47 1.32 14.22
C GLY A 8 -3.15 0.87 12.78
N TRP A 9 -4.16 0.84 11.91
CA TRP A 9 -4.04 0.36 10.52
C TRP A 9 -4.38 1.41 9.47
N ARG A 10 -4.84 2.60 9.87
CA ARG A 10 -5.35 3.64 8.98
C ARG A 10 -4.46 4.88 9.01
N PHE A 11 -4.12 5.37 7.83
CA PHE A 11 -3.20 6.47 7.65
C PHE A 11 -3.75 7.47 6.65
N PHE A 12 -3.46 8.74 6.88
CA PHE A 12 -3.77 9.83 5.99
C PHE A 12 -2.51 10.23 5.22
N ALA A 13 -2.50 9.97 3.92
CA ALA A 13 -1.42 10.37 3.03
C ALA A 13 -1.77 11.70 2.36
N LYS A 14 -1.08 12.77 2.79
CA LYS A 14 -1.16 14.11 2.21
C LYS A 14 -0.14 14.29 1.08
N GLY A 15 -0.59 14.90 -0.01
CA GLY A 15 0.23 15.17 -1.19
C GLY A 15 0.07 14.16 -2.34
N GLY A 16 0.64 14.50 -3.50
CA GLY A 16 0.29 13.90 -4.78
C GLY A 16 -0.82 14.71 -5.47
N LYS A 17 -1.70 14.06 -6.26
CA LYS A 17 -2.85 14.72 -6.91
C LYS A 17 -4.00 15.05 -5.94
N LYS A 18 -4.15 14.27 -4.88
CA LYS A 18 -5.23 14.38 -3.88
C LYS A 18 -4.76 13.69 -2.59
N ASP A 19 -5.19 14.23 -1.45
CA ASP A 19 -5.01 13.61 -0.14
C ASP A 19 -5.91 12.37 -0.01
N SER A 20 -5.35 11.25 0.43
CA SER A 20 -6.03 9.95 0.44
C SER A 20 -5.87 9.24 1.78
N VAL A 21 -6.93 8.54 2.20
CA VAL A 21 -6.88 7.59 3.32
C VAL A 21 -6.37 6.26 2.79
N VAL A 22 -5.41 5.67 3.48
CA VAL A 22 -4.88 4.33 3.26
C VAL A 22 -5.23 3.46 4.46
N ASP A 23 -5.88 2.36 4.19
CA ASP A 23 -6.21 1.29 5.12
C ASP A 23 -5.31 0.09 4.80
N LEU A 24 -4.38 -0.20 5.69
CA LEU A 24 -3.41 -1.28 5.53
C LEU A 24 -4.02 -2.65 5.86
N GLU A 25 -5.03 -2.71 6.73
CA GLU A 25 -5.71 -3.95 7.10
C GLU A 25 -6.49 -4.50 5.90
N HIS A 26 -7.17 -3.61 5.17
CA HIS A 26 -7.96 -3.96 3.99
C HIS A 26 -7.22 -3.74 2.66
N GLN A 27 -5.92 -3.40 2.69
CA GLN A 27 -5.09 -3.08 1.52
C GLN A 27 -5.80 -2.14 0.54
N LYS A 28 -6.32 -1.03 1.07
CA LYS A 28 -7.18 -0.10 0.34
C LYS A 28 -6.67 1.33 0.45
N CYS A 29 -6.52 2.01 -0.68
CA CYS A 29 -6.34 3.45 -0.74
C CYS A 29 -7.62 4.08 -1.31
N ASP A 30 -7.95 5.30 -0.90
CA ASP A 30 -9.03 6.09 -1.53
C ASP A 30 -8.83 6.23 -3.05
N CYS A 31 -7.57 6.21 -3.51
CA CYS A 31 -7.24 6.16 -4.94
C CYS A 31 -7.63 4.84 -5.62
N CYS A 32 -7.50 3.70 -4.91
CA CYS A 32 -7.81 2.37 -5.42
C CYS A 32 -7.59 1.27 -4.36
N VAL A 33 -8.34 0.17 -4.46
CA VAL A 33 -8.07 -1.08 -3.75
C VAL A 33 -6.85 -1.77 -4.40
N TYR A 34 -5.86 -2.18 -3.61
CA TYR A 34 -4.63 -2.82 -4.07
C TYR A 34 -4.47 -4.22 -3.45
N ALA A 35 -5.45 -5.10 -3.65
CA ALA A 35 -5.45 -6.42 -3.01
C ALA A 35 -4.78 -7.54 -3.84
N VAL A 36 -4.93 -7.55 -5.18
CA VAL A 36 -4.55 -8.73 -6.00
C VAL A 36 -3.81 -8.35 -7.29
N GLU A 37 -4.30 -7.35 -8.02
CA GLU A 37 -3.94 -7.15 -9.45
C GLU A 37 -3.22 -5.80 -9.70
N LYS A 38 -3.07 -4.95 -8.69
CA LYS A 38 -2.55 -3.59 -8.87
C LYS A 38 -1.38 -3.31 -7.96
N ILE A 39 -0.30 -2.79 -8.58
CA ILE A 39 0.83 -2.19 -7.90
C ILE A 39 0.29 -1.14 -6.91
N PRO A 40 0.71 -1.17 -5.64
CA PRO A 40 0.26 -0.21 -4.63
C PRO A 40 0.53 1.21 -5.13
N TYR A 41 -0.49 2.07 -5.05
CA TYR A 41 -0.36 3.47 -5.44
C TYR A 41 0.70 4.16 -4.57
N SER A 42 1.25 5.28 -5.04
CA SER A 42 2.30 6.02 -4.32
C SER A 42 1.92 6.38 -2.88
N HIS A 43 0.63 6.56 -2.58
CA HIS A 43 0.12 6.74 -1.22
C HIS A 43 0.33 5.50 -0.33
N ALA A 44 0.01 4.31 -0.83
CA ALA A 44 0.16 3.06 -0.08
C ALA A 44 1.63 2.71 0.16
N ILE A 45 2.50 2.99 -0.82
CA ILE A 45 3.96 2.87 -0.68
C ILE A 45 4.47 3.78 0.43
N ALA A 46 4.11 5.07 0.39
CA ALA A 46 4.56 6.03 1.40
C ALA A 46 4.09 5.65 2.81
N VAL A 47 2.84 5.18 2.94
CA VAL A 47 2.27 4.73 4.20
C VAL A 47 2.93 3.44 4.69
N GLY A 48 3.15 2.46 3.82
CA GLY A 48 3.82 1.21 4.18
C GLY A 48 5.25 1.45 4.65
N SER A 49 6.01 2.29 3.94
CA SER A 49 7.34 2.71 4.39
C SER A 49 7.31 3.44 5.72
N TYR A 50 6.29 4.28 5.96
CA TYR A 50 6.11 4.97 7.24
C TYR A 50 5.78 3.99 8.39
N ALA A 51 4.93 3.01 8.13
CA ALA A 51 4.55 1.97 9.08
C ALA A 51 5.64 0.89 9.28
N GLY A 52 6.76 0.97 8.57
CA GLY A 52 7.83 -0.03 8.62
C GLY A 52 7.43 -1.39 8.01
N LEU A 53 6.42 -1.41 7.14
CA LEU A 53 5.98 -2.62 6.45
C LEU A 53 6.86 -2.90 5.24
N ASP A 54 7.15 -4.18 5.02
CA ASP A 54 7.84 -4.62 3.82
C ASP A 54 6.90 -4.53 2.61
N PHE A 55 7.42 -4.07 1.47
CA PHE A 55 6.63 -3.93 0.25
C PHE A 55 5.97 -5.23 -0.21
N SER A 56 6.57 -6.39 0.09
CA SER A 56 5.98 -7.71 -0.18
C SER A 56 4.64 -7.93 0.53
N THR A 57 4.41 -7.27 1.67
CA THR A 57 3.16 -7.36 2.45
C THR A 57 2.06 -6.42 1.92
N LEU A 58 2.45 -5.42 1.12
CA LEU A 58 1.55 -4.46 0.48
C LEU A 58 1.10 -4.93 -0.90
N VAL A 59 1.74 -5.95 -1.44
CA VAL A 59 1.32 -6.62 -2.68
C VAL A 59 0.73 -7.97 -2.35
N CYS A 60 -0.12 -8.48 -3.24
CA CYS A 60 -0.61 -9.84 -3.11
C CYS A 60 0.60 -10.79 -3.04
N PRO A 61 0.60 -11.78 -2.14
CA PRO A 61 1.74 -12.66 -1.98
C PRO A 61 2.14 -13.38 -3.26
N VAL A 62 1.25 -13.55 -4.26
CA VAL A 62 1.53 -14.11 -5.59
C VAL A 62 2.51 -13.26 -6.42
N TYR A 63 2.60 -11.97 -6.14
CA TYR A 63 3.54 -11.02 -6.78
C TYR A 63 4.72 -10.66 -5.87
N SER A 64 4.83 -11.27 -4.68
CA SER A 64 6.02 -11.12 -3.86
C SER A 64 7.23 -11.71 -4.59
N LYS A 65 8.41 -11.13 -4.38
CA LYS A 65 9.65 -11.62 -5.00
C LYS A 65 9.89 -13.10 -4.71
N ASP A 66 9.40 -13.57 -3.56
CA ASP A 66 9.50 -14.95 -3.08
C ASP A 66 8.55 -15.93 -3.81
N THR A 67 7.55 -15.43 -4.53
CA THR A 67 6.60 -16.22 -5.32
C THR A 67 6.64 -15.88 -6.81
N LEU A 68 7.78 -15.40 -7.33
CA LEU A 68 8.05 -15.45 -8.77
C LEU A 68 8.13 -16.92 -9.23
N PHE A 69 7.02 -17.64 -9.12
CA PHE A 69 6.76 -18.85 -9.87
C PHE A 69 6.71 -18.42 -11.33
N ALA A 70 7.81 -18.71 -12.01
CA ALA A 70 7.87 -19.19 -13.38
C ALA A 70 6.67 -18.75 -14.25
N ARG A 71 6.69 -17.51 -14.75
CA ARG A 71 6.04 -17.22 -16.02
C ARG A 71 7.13 -16.85 -17.01
N TYR A 72 7.61 -17.90 -17.66
CA TYR A 72 8.31 -17.86 -18.95
C TYR A 72 7.32 -17.44 -20.04
#